data_AF-A0A966VUV3-F1
#
_entry.id   AF-A0A966VUV3-F1
#
_cell.length_a   1.000
_cell.length_b   1.000
_cell.length_c   1.000
_cell.angle_alpha   90.00
_cell.angle_beta   90.00
_cell.angle_gamma   90.00
#
_symmetry.space_group_name_H-M   'P 1'
#
loop_
_entity.id
_entity.type
_entity.pdbx_description
1 polymer ?
#
loop_
_entity_poly.entity_id
_entity_poly.type
_entity_poly.pdbx_seq_one_letter_code
_entity_poly.pdbx_strand_id
1 'polypeptide(L)'
;EVERFVVGWPTNWDDSPTHGTVIAEKGIALLAKHFPQIPIVKVDERYTSKLAKDAMLEMGLKKKDRRDKKIVDEIAATILLQDYLRSIQGT
;
A
#
# COMPACT_ATOMS: atom_id res chain seq x y z
N GLU A 1 -8.54 9.85 16.41
CA GLU A 1 -9.46 10.04 15.27
C GLU A 1 -8.70 9.70 13.98
N VAL A 2 -9.37 9.23 12.93
CA VAL A 2 -8.71 8.88 11.66
C VAL A 2 -8.83 10.08 10.72
N GLU A 3 -7.70 10.66 10.33
CA GLU A 3 -7.66 11.86 9.48
C GLU A 3 -7.82 11.54 7.99
N ARG A 4 -7.34 10.38 7.53
CA ARG A 4 -7.28 10.02 6.10
C ARG A 4 -7.01 8.53 5.90
N PHE A 5 -7.53 7.98 4.80
CA PHE A 5 -7.11 6.68 4.28
C PHE A 5 -6.04 6.85 3.20
N VAL A 6 -5.01 6.02 3.25
CA VAL A 6 -3.95 5.94 2.24
C VAL A 6 -4.06 4.59 1.56
N VAL A 7 -4.22 4.57 0.24
CA VAL A 7 -4.49 3.36 -0.54
C VAL A 7 -3.47 3.24 -1.66
N GLY A 8 -2.81 2.08 -1.75
CA GLY A 8 -1.92 1.75 -2.86
C GLY A 8 -2.66 1.74 -4.19
N TRP A 9 -2.03 2.33 -5.20
CA TRP A 9 -2.59 2.49 -6.54
C TRP A 9 -1.74 1.72 -7.56
N PRO A 10 -1.94 0.40 -7.68
CA PRO A 10 -1.09 -0.46 -8.49
C PRO A 10 -1.37 -0.22 -9.97
N THR A 11 -0.46 0.46 -10.65
CA THR A 11 -0.52 0.76 -12.09
C THR A 11 0.74 0.27 -12.78
N ASN A 12 0.67 -0.04 -14.07
CA ASN A 12 1.83 -0.36 -14.88
C ASN A 12 2.68 0.91 -15.13
N TRP A 13 3.88 0.74 -15.67
CA TRP A 13 4.80 1.83 -16.00
C TRP A 13 4.24 2.91 -16.92
N ASP A 14 3.29 2.54 -17.76
CA ASP A 14 2.57 3.42 -18.70
C ASP A 14 1.26 3.98 -18.11
N ASP A 15 1.10 3.90 -16.78
CA ASP A 15 -0.11 4.25 -16.02
C ASP A 15 -1.34 3.40 -16.34
N SER A 16 -1.20 2.35 -17.15
CA SER A 16 -2.32 1.46 -17.45
C SER A 16 -2.74 0.65 -16.20
N PRO A 17 -4.04 0.36 -16.02
CA PRO A 17 -4.52 -0.44 -14.90
C PRO A 17 -3.93 -1.85 -14.88
N THR A 18 -3.64 -2.34 -13.68
CA THR A 18 -3.33 -3.73 -13.40
C THR A 18 -4.58 -4.47 -12.92
N HIS A 19 -4.48 -5.80 -12.77
CA HIS A 19 -5.51 -6.59 -12.06
C HIS A 19 -5.75 -6.09 -10.63
N GLY A 20 -4.72 -5.50 -9.99
CA GLY A 20 -4.81 -4.91 -8.66
C GLY A 20 -5.60 -3.61 -8.63
N THR A 21 -5.60 -2.82 -9.72
CA THR A 21 -6.29 -1.52 -9.78
C THR A 21 -7.78 -1.68 -9.55
N VAL A 22 -8.39 -2.69 -10.17
CA VAL A 22 -9.81 -3.01 -10.02
C VAL A 22 -10.17 -3.35 -8.57
N ILE A 23 -9.26 -4.02 -7.85
CA ILE A 23 -9.46 -4.37 -6.45
C ILE A 23 -9.34 -3.11 -5.57
N ALA A 24 -8.32 -2.28 -5.82
CA ALA A 24 -8.12 -1.01 -5.13
C ALA A 24 -9.32 -0.07 -5.32
N GLU A 25 -9.86 0.03 -6.55
CA GLU A 25 -11.07 0.80 -6.86
C GLU A 25 -12.27 0.36 -6.04
N LYS A 26 -12.52 -0.94 -5.96
CA LYS A 26 -13.62 -1.49 -5.13
C LYS A 26 -13.41 -1.16 -3.66
N GLY A 27 -12.18 -1.27 -3.15
CA GLY A 27 -11.83 -0.88 -1.79
C GLY A 27 -12.10 0.59 -1.51
N ILE A 28 -11.68 1.47 -2.41
CA ILE A 28 -11.93 2.92 -2.31
C ILE A 28 -13.43 3.22 -2.35
N ALA A 29 -14.20 2.57 -3.21
CA ALA A 29 -15.63 2.76 -3.28
C ALA A 29 -16.34 2.36 -1.97
N LEU A 30 -15.90 1.26 -1.34
CA LEU A 30 -16.41 0.84 -0.03
C LEU A 30 -16.04 1.84 1.07
N LEU A 31 -14.78 2.29 1.10
CA LEU A 31 -14.32 3.30 2.06
C LEU A 31 -15.11 4.60 1.92
N ALA A 32 -15.27 5.11 0.70
CA ALA A 32 -16.03 6.33 0.43
C ALA A 32 -17.51 6.20 0.81
N LYS A 33 -18.10 5.00 0.65
CA LYS A 33 -19.48 4.73 1.05
C LYS A 33 -19.65 4.71 2.57
N HIS A 34 -18.72 4.10 3.29
CA HIS A 34 -18.83 3.91 4.75
C HIS A 34 -18.26 5.07 5.57
N PHE A 35 -17.31 5.82 5.01
CA PHE A 35 -16.60 6.92 5.66
C PHE A 35 -16.50 8.14 4.73
N PRO A 36 -17.63 8.72 4.29
CA PRO A 36 -17.64 9.79 3.30
C PRO A 36 -16.89 11.06 3.74
N GLN A 37 -16.74 11.27 5.04
CA GLN A 37 -16.05 12.42 5.62
C GLN A 37 -14.53 12.24 5.71
N ILE A 38 -14.02 11.01 5.59
CA ILE A 38 -12.59 10.73 5.70
C ILE A 38 -11.99 10.76 4.28
N PRO A 39 -11.05 11.67 3.97
CA PRO A 39 -10.43 11.73 2.66
C PRO A 39 -9.66 10.44 2.35
N ILE A 40 -9.59 10.10 1.07
CA ILE A 40 -8.84 8.94 0.56
C ILE A 40 -7.75 9.47 -0.37
N VAL A 41 -6.50 9.08 -0.12
CA VAL A 41 -5.36 9.41 -0.98
C VAL A 41 -4.82 8.14 -1.62
N LYS A 42 -4.63 8.21 -2.94
CA LYS A 42 -3.99 7.18 -3.74
C LYS A 42 -2.48 7.42 -3.75
N VAL A 43 -1.70 6.39 -3.46
CA VAL A 43 -0.23 6.46 -3.45
C VAL A 43 0.32 5.41 -4.40
N ASP A 44 1.36 5.77 -5.14
CA ASP A 44 2.03 4.81 -6.00
C ASP A 44 2.61 3.66 -5.16
N GLU A 45 2.29 2.43 -5.57
CA GLU A 45 2.70 1.18 -4.89
C GLU A 45 3.76 0.42 -5.71
N ARG A 46 4.21 0.99 -6.83
CA ARG A 46 5.26 0.38 -7.65
C ARG A 46 6.47 0.13 -6.74
N TYR A 47 6.88 -1.14 -6.65
CA TYR A 47 7.97 -1.68 -5.83
C TYR A 47 7.72 -1.95 -4.35
N THR A 48 6.58 -1.58 -3.76
CA THR A 48 6.35 -1.77 -2.32
C THR A 48 6.40 -3.24 -1.92
N SER A 49 5.87 -4.16 -2.73
CA SER A 49 5.94 -5.60 -2.44
C SER A 49 7.37 -6.17 -2.53
N LYS A 50 8.25 -5.55 -3.32
CA LYS A 50 9.67 -5.96 -3.40
C LYS A 50 10.42 -5.44 -2.18
N LEU A 51 10.24 -4.15 -1.85
CA LEU A 51 10.80 -3.52 -0.66
C LEU A 51 10.37 -4.25 0.61
N ALA A 52 9.11 -4.67 0.71
CA ALA A 52 8.62 -5.47 1.83
C ALA A 52 9.38 -6.79 1.98
N LYS A 53 9.62 -7.51 0.87
CA LYS A 53 10.37 -8.78 0.89
C LYS A 53 11.84 -8.59 1.26
N ASP A 54 12.44 -7.50 0.81
CA ASP A 54 13.82 -7.13 1.13
C ASP A 54 13.94 -6.72 2.61
N ALA A 55 13.01 -5.93 3.14
CA ALA A 55 12.93 -5.61 4.56
C ALA A 55 12.74 -6.86 5.44
N MET A 56 11.87 -7.79 5.03
CA MET A 56 11.70 -9.05 5.75
C MET A 56 12.97 -9.91 5.74
N LEU A 57 13.75 -9.85 4.66
CA LEU A 57 15.05 -10.51 4.55
C LEU A 57 16.04 -9.93 5.57
N GLU A 58 16.13 -8.60 5.64
CA GLU A 58 16.98 -7.87 6.59
C GLU A 58 16.57 -8.12 8.04
N MET A 59 15.27 -8.25 8.32
CA MET A 59 14.72 -8.62 9.63
C MET A 59 14.96 -10.09 10.00
N GLY A 60 15.56 -10.90 9.12
CA GLY A 60 15.91 -12.29 9.40
C GLY A 60 14.74 -13.27 9.29
N LEU A 61 13.63 -12.92 8.62
CA LEU A 61 12.50 -13.82 8.48
C LEU A 61 12.84 -15.03 7.60
N LYS A 62 12.31 -16.21 7.97
CA LYS A 62 12.52 -17.43 7.20
C LYS A 62 11.81 -17.34 5.85
N LYS A 63 12.26 -18.14 4.88
CA LYS A 63 11.69 -18.16 3.51
C LYS A 63 10.19 -18.48 3.50
N LYS A 64 9.70 -19.25 4.48
CA LYS A 64 8.27 -19.58 4.63
C LYS A 64 7.47 -18.32 5.00
N ASP A 65 7.94 -17.58 6.00
CA ASP A 65 7.26 -16.38 6.52
C ASP A 65 7.25 -15.26 5.47
N ARG A 66 8.34 -15.14 4.68
CA ARG A 66 8.44 -14.23 3.52
C ARG A 66 7.54 -14.56 2.34
N ARG A 67 6.89 -15.72 2.36
CA ARG A 67 5.87 -16.13 1.37
C ARG A 67 4.46 -16.01 1.93
N ASP A 68 4.31 -15.75 3.23
CA ASP A 68 3.00 -15.49 3.80
C ASP A 68 2.50 -14.13 3.32
N LYS A 69 1.47 -14.18 2.48
CA LYS A 69 0.91 -12.98 1.87
C LYS A 69 0.41 -11.99 2.91
N LYS A 70 -0.10 -12.45 4.06
CA LYS A 70 -0.60 -11.55 5.11
C LYS A 70 0.53 -10.69 5.68
N ILE A 71 1.67 -11.31 5.97
CA ILE A 71 2.83 -10.60 6.53
C ILE A 71 3.43 -9.66 5.48
N VAL A 72 3.52 -10.10 4.23
CA VAL A 72 4.00 -9.26 3.12
C VAL A 72 3.09 -8.03 2.94
N ASP A 73 1.77 -8.22 2.93
CA ASP A 73 0.79 -7.14 2.73
C ASP A 73 0.83 -6.13 3.91
N GLU A 74 1.01 -6.60 5.15
CA GLU A 74 1.12 -5.75 6.34
C GLU A 74 2.39 -4.87 6.31
N ILE A 75 3.53 -5.45 5.96
CA ILE A 75 4.80 -4.72 5.83
C ILE A 75 4.71 -3.76 4.65
N ALA A 76 4.12 -4.17 3.52
CA ALA A 76 3.91 -3.29 2.38
C ALA A 76 3.03 -2.08 2.73
N ALA A 77 1.91 -2.28 3.46
CA ALA A 77 1.06 -1.20 3.93
C ALA A 77 1.82 -0.22 4.85
N THR A 78 2.71 -0.74 5.69
CA THR A 78 3.56 0.07 6.57
C THR A 78 4.55 0.93 5.78
N ILE A 79 5.24 0.35 4.80
CA ILE A 79 6.19 1.07 3.93
C ILE A 79 5.45 2.16 3.14
N LEU A 80 4.30 1.83 2.56
CA LEU A 80 3.48 2.78 1.81
C LEU A 80 3.03 3.97 2.67
N LEU A 81 2.65 3.71 3.93
CA LEU A 81 2.32 4.77 4.87
C LEU A 81 3.54 5.63 5.21
N GLN A 82 4.71 5.03 5.42
CA GLN A 82 5.95 5.76 5.68
C GLN A 82 6.33 6.67 4.50
N ASP A 83 6.24 6.17 3.28
CA ASP A 83 6.54 6.95 2.07
C ASP A 83 5.57 8.13 1.90
N TYR A 84 4.29 7.90 2.16
CA TYR A 84 3.29 8.97 2.18
C TYR A 84 3.56 10.01 3.28
N LEU A 85 3.90 9.59 4.50
CA LEU A 85 4.22 10.51 5.59
C LEU A 85 5.47 11.33 5.29
N ARG A 86 6.48 10.75 4.64
CA ARG A 86 7.67 11.48 4.20
C ARG A 86 7.36 12.50 3.12
N SER A 87 6.50 12.16 2.16
CA SER A 87 6.15 13.08 1.07
C SER A 87 5.41 14.33 1.55
N ILE A 88 4.64 14.24 2.64
CA ILE A 88 3.96 15.39 3.24
C ILE A 88 4.85 16.17 4.24
N GLN A 89 5.91 15.56 4.76
CA GLN A 89 6.81 16.19 5.74
C GLN A 89 7.86 17.11 5.11
N GLY A 90 8.01 17.10 3.78
CA GLY A 90 8.88 18.03 3.05
C GLY A 90 10.35 17.90 3.46
N THR A 91 11.05 16.92 2.88
CA THR A 91 12.51 17.00 2.71
C THR A 91 12.85 17.94 1.56
#